data_AF-A0A0D8GPR6-F1
#
_entry.id   AF-A0A0D8GPR6-F1
#
_cell.length_a   1.000
_cell.length_b   1.000
_cell.length_c   1.000
_cell.angle_alpha   90.00
_cell.angle_beta   90.00
_cell.angle_gamma   90.00
#
_symmetry.space_group_name_H-M   'P 1'
#
loop_
_entity.id
_entity.type
_entity.pdbx_description
1 polymer ?
#
loop_
_entity_poly.entity_id
_entity_poly.type
_entity_poly.pdbx_seq_one_letter_code
_entity_poly.pdbx_strand_id
1 'polypeptide(L)'
;MENFLTSNGLAAAFNLYGTVMMVALAVSLVVAVVLIMRFPRSPQEWVVGLICTVVSSLTGGSFIIMKWNLHEWVTDIWGMITLGGFFFICGLPGWAIVRWIFNFINKQEGKTIVEVMQDLKKAKDDIQS
;
A
#
# COMPACT_ATOMS: atom_id res chain seq x y z
N MET A 1 -41.81 22.26 -5.37
CA MET A 1 -41.16 21.02 -4.91
C MET A 1 -40.24 20.39 -5.95
N GLU A 2 -40.05 20.98 -7.13
CA GLU A 2 -39.21 20.39 -8.20
C GLU A 2 -37.77 20.95 -8.20
N ASN A 3 -37.52 22.14 -7.64
CA ASN A 3 -36.19 22.76 -7.64
C ASN A 3 -35.27 22.31 -6.47
N PHE A 4 -35.80 21.59 -5.48
CA PHE A 4 -35.05 21.13 -4.31
C PHE A 4 -34.42 19.75 -4.51
N LEU A 5 -34.92 18.96 -5.47
CA LEU A 5 -34.45 17.60 -5.78
C LEU A 5 -33.32 17.59 -6.84
N THR A 6 -33.26 18.58 -7.72
CA THR A 6 -32.26 18.66 -8.80
C THR A 6 -30.98 19.37 -8.37
N SER A 7 -31.06 20.51 -7.67
CA SER A 7 -29.88 21.30 -7.30
C SER A 7 -28.98 20.58 -6.27
N ASN A 8 -29.58 20.04 -5.20
CA ASN A 8 -28.84 19.38 -4.13
C ASN A 8 -28.37 17.97 -4.51
N GLY A 9 -29.15 17.25 -5.33
CA GLY A 9 -28.79 15.92 -5.83
C GLY A 9 -27.67 15.96 -6.87
N LEU A 10 -27.70 16.93 -7.79
CA LEU A 10 -26.60 17.15 -8.74
C LEU A 10 -25.34 17.67 -8.04
N ALA A 11 -25.44 18.60 -7.08
CA ALA A 11 -24.29 19.07 -6.33
C ALA A 11 -23.68 17.98 -5.43
N ALA A 12 -24.50 17.12 -4.83
CA ALA A 12 -24.04 15.95 -4.09
C ALA A 12 -23.40 14.91 -5.02
N ALA A 13 -24.00 14.65 -6.20
CA ALA A 13 -23.43 13.76 -7.20
C ALA A 13 -22.13 14.29 -7.80
N PHE A 14 -22.01 15.60 -8.05
CA PHE A 14 -20.77 16.24 -8.51
C PHE A 14 -19.69 16.23 -7.45
N ASN A 15 -20.03 16.44 -6.17
CA ASN A 15 -19.08 16.27 -5.07
C ASN A 15 -18.66 14.81 -4.93
N LEU A 16 -19.60 13.85 -4.99
CA LEU A 16 -19.25 12.43 -4.99
C LEU A 16 -18.36 12.05 -6.17
N TYR A 17 -18.70 12.52 -7.37
CA TYR A 17 -17.95 12.26 -8.60
C TYR A 17 -16.57 12.91 -8.53
N GLY A 18 -16.46 14.14 -8.02
CA GLY A 18 -15.20 14.83 -7.79
C GLY A 18 -14.32 14.12 -6.77
N THR A 19 -14.87 13.71 -5.63
CA THR A 19 -14.15 12.95 -4.60
C THR A 19 -13.73 11.57 -5.12
N VAL A 20 -14.61 10.86 -5.82
CA VAL A 20 -14.29 9.55 -6.43
C VAL A 20 -13.23 9.69 -7.51
N MET A 21 -13.28 10.74 -8.34
CA MET A 21 -12.26 11.02 -9.35
C MET A 21 -10.92 11.36 -8.70
N MET A 22 -10.88 12.16 -7.64
CA MET A 22 -9.64 12.50 -6.94
C MET A 22 -9.04 11.30 -6.20
N VAL A 23 -9.86 10.44 -5.60
CA VAL A 23 -9.42 9.17 -5.02
C VAL A 23 -8.89 8.25 -6.12
N ALA A 24 -9.59 8.13 -7.26
CA ALA A 24 -9.14 7.32 -8.39
C ALA A 24 -7.83 7.85 -9.01
N LEU A 25 -7.64 9.16 -9.06
CA LEU A 25 -6.43 9.81 -9.57
C LEU A 25 -5.26 9.65 -8.58
N ALA A 26 -5.52 9.76 -7.28
CA ALA A 26 -4.54 9.45 -6.24
C ALA A 26 -4.12 7.97 -6.32
N VAL A 27 -5.08 7.04 -6.37
CA VAL A 27 -4.84 5.60 -6.51
C VAL A 27 -4.10 5.28 -7.81
N SER A 28 -4.46 5.91 -8.94
CA SER A 28 -3.77 5.67 -10.21
C SER A 28 -2.34 6.22 -10.21
N LEU A 29 -2.07 7.33 -9.53
CA LEU A 29 -0.72 7.84 -9.31
C LEU A 29 0.09 6.92 -8.39
N VAL A 30 -0.52 6.37 -7.33
CA VAL A 30 0.13 5.34 -6.47
C VAL A 30 0.50 4.12 -7.30
N VAL A 31 -0.44 3.62 -8.09
CA VAL A 31 -0.20 2.49 -8.99
C VAL A 31 0.89 2.85 -9.99
N ALA A 32 0.83 3.99 -10.65
CA ALA A 32 1.85 4.44 -11.60
C ALA A 32 3.24 4.55 -10.98
N VAL A 33 3.38 5.10 -9.77
CA VAL A 33 4.67 5.19 -9.07
C VAL A 33 5.22 3.80 -8.75
N VAL A 34 4.39 2.89 -8.25
CA VAL A 34 4.81 1.50 -7.97
C VAL A 34 5.20 0.77 -9.26
N LEU A 35 4.48 1.03 -10.36
CA LEU A 35 4.75 0.47 -11.67
C LEU A 35 6.07 0.98 -12.27
N ILE A 36 6.38 2.28 -12.11
CA ILE A 36 7.56 2.93 -12.71
C ILE A 36 8.84 2.68 -11.89
N MET A 37 8.76 2.49 -10.58
CA MET A 37 9.96 2.37 -9.73
C MET A 37 10.67 0.99 -9.74
N ARG A 38 10.11 -0.08 -10.31
CA ARG A 38 10.82 -1.38 -10.35
C ARG A 38 10.48 -2.25 -11.57
N PHE A 39 11.49 -2.55 -12.38
CA PHE A 39 11.47 -3.66 -13.33
C PHE A 39 11.31 -5.02 -12.60
N PRO A 40 10.40 -5.91 -13.05
CA PRO A 40 10.07 -7.15 -12.36
C PRO A 40 11.14 -8.23 -12.55
N ARG A 41 11.49 -8.94 -11.48
CA ARG A 41 12.27 -10.20 -11.53
C ARG A 41 11.38 -11.38 -11.91
N SER A 42 10.13 -11.38 -11.43
CA SER A 42 9.06 -12.29 -11.84
C SER A 42 7.70 -11.58 -11.77
N PRO A 43 6.74 -11.90 -12.66
CA PRO A 43 5.42 -11.26 -12.69
C PRO A 43 4.56 -11.59 -11.46
N GLN A 44 4.75 -12.77 -10.84
CA GLN A 44 3.98 -13.18 -9.66
C GLN A 44 4.37 -12.38 -8.41
N GLU A 45 5.67 -12.20 -8.13
CA GLU A 45 6.15 -11.36 -7.01
C GLU A 45 5.65 -9.92 -7.13
N TRP A 46 5.53 -9.44 -8.37
CA TRP A 46 5.07 -8.10 -8.68
C TRP A 46 3.59 -7.93 -8.35
N VAL A 47 2.72 -8.87 -8.74
CA VAL A 47 1.28 -8.81 -8.42
C VAL A 47 1.09 -8.86 -6.90
N VAL A 48 1.80 -9.75 -6.20
CA VAL A 48 1.67 -9.89 -4.74
C VAL A 48 2.14 -8.61 -4.03
N GLY A 49 3.26 -8.02 -4.47
CA GLY A 49 3.74 -6.75 -3.96
C GLY A 49 2.73 -5.61 -4.14
N LEU A 50 2.09 -5.53 -5.31
CA LEU A 50 1.05 -4.54 -5.60
C LEU A 50 -0.19 -4.71 -4.72
N ILE A 51 -0.72 -5.94 -4.63
CA ILE A 51 -1.91 -6.22 -3.81
C ILE A 51 -1.62 -5.89 -2.34
N CYS A 52 -0.45 -6.28 -1.82
CA CYS A 52 -0.07 -5.95 -0.44
C CYS A 52 0.04 -4.44 -0.22
N THR A 53 0.60 -3.71 -1.18
CA THR A 53 0.70 -2.24 -1.10
C THR A 53 -0.68 -1.61 -1.00
N VAL A 54 -1.63 -2.06 -1.83
CA VAL A 54 -3.03 -1.60 -1.80
C VAL A 54 -3.69 -1.94 -0.47
N VAL A 55 -3.57 -3.19 0.00
CA VAL A 55 -4.17 -3.62 1.28
C VAL A 55 -3.57 -2.89 2.47
N SER A 56 -2.25 -2.69 2.52
CA SER A 56 -1.55 -1.94 3.56
C SER A 56 -1.92 -0.46 3.55
N SER A 57 -2.04 0.12 2.35
CA SER A 57 -2.51 1.48 2.16
C SER A 57 -3.92 1.67 2.70
N LEU A 58 -4.87 0.82 2.29
CA LEU A 58 -6.27 0.90 2.74
C LEU A 58 -6.41 0.66 4.24
N THR A 59 -5.80 -0.40 4.76
CA THR A 59 -5.93 -0.78 6.17
C THR A 59 -5.21 0.22 7.07
N GLY A 60 -3.98 0.61 6.72
CA GLY A 60 -3.17 1.55 7.48
C GLY A 60 -3.74 2.98 7.43
N GLY A 61 -4.12 3.45 6.25
CA GLY A 61 -4.76 4.76 6.09
C GLY A 61 -6.09 4.85 6.85
N SER A 62 -6.93 3.81 6.76
CA SER A 62 -8.20 3.78 7.51
C SER A 62 -7.99 3.75 9.02
N PHE A 63 -7.00 3.00 9.52
CA PHE A 63 -6.68 2.96 10.95
C PHE A 63 -6.28 4.33 11.50
N ILE A 64 -5.47 5.08 10.77
CA ILE A 64 -5.07 6.46 11.10
C ILE A 64 -6.30 7.36 11.20
N ILE A 65 -7.20 7.28 10.21
CA ILE A 65 -8.43 8.10 10.17
C ILE A 65 -9.33 7.79 11.37
N MET A 66 -9.54 6.52 11.68
CA MET A 66 -10.38 6.11 12.81
C MET A 66 -9.77 6.49 14.16
N LYS A 67 -8.44 6.36 14.32
CA LYS A 67 -7.77 6.61 15.60
C LYS A 67 -7.80 8.08 16.02
N TRP A 68 -7.68 8.99 15.06
CA TRP A 68 -7.63 10.43 15.32
C TRP A 68 -8.90 11.18 14.89
N ASN A 69 -9.93 10.45 14.45
CA ASN A 69 -11.23 11.00 14.03
C ASN A 69 -11.12 12.03 12.89
N LEU A 70 -10.24 11.80 11.90
CA LEU A 70 -10.02 12.72 10.75
C LEU A 70 -11.17 12.70 9.73
N HIS A 71 -12.36 12.22 10.09
CA HIS A 71 -13.51 12.18 9.18
C HIS A 71 -13.94 13.58 8.73
N GLU A 72 -13.75 14.59 9.57
CA GLU A 72 -14.04 15.99 9.24
C GLU A 72 -13.14 16.53 8.13
N TRP A 73 -11.96 15.94 7.91
CA TRP A 73 -11.00 16.42 6.89
C TRP A 73 -11.43 16.03 5.47
N VAL A 74 -12.49 15.23 5.33
CA VAL A 74 -13.06 14.88 4.02
C VAL A 74 -13.79 16.08 3.38
N THR A 75 -14.26 17.05 4.17
CA THR A 75 -15.01 18.20 3.62
C THR A 75 -14.12 19.31 3.09
N ASP A 76 -12.81 19.26 3.33
CA ASP A 76 -11.84 20.25 2.87
C ASP A 76 -10.91 19.68 1.79
N ILE A 77 -10.52 20.51 0.81
CA ILE A 77 -9.67 20.10 -0.30
C ILE A 77 -8.27 19.72 0.18
N TRP A 78 -7.71 20.45 1.16
CA TRP A 78 -6.39 20.16 1.73
C TRP A 78 -6.46 18.96 2.67
N GLY A 79 -7.57 18.82 3.40
CA GLY A 79 -7.88 17.63 4.17
C GLY A 79 -7.92 16.36 3.31
N MET A 80 -8.63 16.36 2.17
CA MET A 80 -8.67 15.24 1.24
C MET A 80 -7.29 14.89 0.66
N ILE A 81 -6.48 15.89 0.29
CA ILE A 81 -5.10 15.66 -0.18
C ILE A 81 -4.26 15.00 0.92
N THR A 82 -4.39 15.47 2.16
CA THR A 82 -3.66 14.93 3.31
C THR A 82 -4.07 13.50 3.63
N LEU A 83 -5.38 13.21 3.60
CA LEU A 83 -5.92 11.87 3.74
C LEU A 83 -5.35 10.94 2.66
N GLY A 84 -5.38 11.36 1.39
CA GLY A 84 -4.76 10.61 0.29
C GLY A 84 -3.27 10.34 0.51
N GLY A 85 -2.53 11.33 1.04
CA GLY A 85 -1.13 11.19 1.43
C GLY A 85 -0.91 10.13 2.53
N PHE A 86 -1.78 10.06 3.54
CA PHE A 86 -1.70 9.03 4.58
C PHE A 86 -1.90 7.62 4.03
N PHE A 87 -2.89 7.43 3.16
CA PHE A 87 -3.08 6.15 2.45
C PHE A 87 -1.80 5.78 1.68
N PHE A 88 -1.21 6.72 0.94
CA PHE A 88 0.00 6.47 0.17
C PHE A 88 1.19 6.05 1.04
N ILE A 89 1.50 6.84 2.08
CA ILE A 89 2.64 6.58 2.96
C ILE A 89 2.50 5.23 3.68
N CYS A 90 1.28 4.83 4.07
CA CYS A 90 1.04 3.52 4.70
C CYS A 90 1.19 2.32 3.74
N GLY A 91 1.14 2.54 2.42
CA GLY A 91 1.33 1.49 1.42
C GLY A 91 2.79 1.08 1.24
N LEU A 92 3.71 2.05 1.27
CA LEU A 92 5.15 1.82 1.02
C LEU A 92 5.80 0.82 2.01
N PRO A 93 5.47 0.83 3.32
CA PRO A 93 5.94 -0.19 4.26
C PRO A 93 5.50 -1.61 3.87
N GLY A 94 4.24 -1.79 3.45
CA GLY A 94 3.72 -3.10 3.02
C GLY A 94 4.48 -3.64 1.81
N TRP A 95 4.75 -2.78 0.82
CA TRP A 95 5.59 -3.12 -0.32
C TRP A 95 7.00 -3.58 0.09
N ALA A 96 7.65 -2.80 0.97
CA ALA A 96 9.02 -3.07 1.40
C ALA A 96 9.11 -4.41 2.13
N ILE A 97 8.15 -4.72 2.99
CA ILE A 97 8.07 -5.97 3.74
C ILE A 97 7.93 -7.16 2.78
N VAL A 98 6.98 -7.13 1.86
CA VAL A 98 6.76 -8.24 0.91
C VAL A 98 7.99 -8.46 0.02
N ARG A 99 8.63 -7.39 -0.43
CA ARG A 99 9.87 -7.49 -1.21
C ARG A 99 11.03 -8.04 -0.39
N TRP A 100 11.12 -7.68 0.89
CA TRP A 100 12.13 -8.23 1.78
C TRP A 100 11.90 -9.74 2.01
N ILE A 101 10.65 -10.15 2.21
CA ILE A 101 10.27 -11.57 2.36
C ILE A 101 10.62 -12.36 1.09
N PHE A 102 10.23 -11.90 -0.09
CA PHE A 102 10.58 -12.60 -1.34
C PHE A 102 12.09 -12.64 -1.58
N ASN A 103 12.82 -11.58 -1.26
CA ASN A 103 14.28 -11.59 -1.35
C ASN A 103 14.91 -12.58 -0.36
N PHE A 104 14.32 -12.76 0.83
CA PHE A 104 14.75 -13.77 1.79
C PHE A 104 14.47 -15.19 1.32
N ILE A 105 13.26 -15.45 0.80
CA ILE A 105 12.86 -16.76 0.26
C ILE A 105 13.76 -17.15 -0.91
N ASN A 106 13.99 -16.25 -1.87
CA ASN A 106 14.83 -16.52 -3.03
C ASN A 106 16.31 -16.75 -2.64
N LYS A 107 16.81 -16.08 -1.59
CA LYS A 107 18.15 -16.34 -1.03
C LYS A 107 18.27 -17.74 -0.39
N GLN A 108 17.14 -18.36 -0.05
CA GLN A 108 17.04 -19.70 0.52
C GLN A 108 16.64 -20.76 -0.52
N GLU A 109 15.94 -20.38 -1.60
CA GLU A 109 15.63 -21.26 -2.73
C GLU A 109 16.91 -21.68 -3.44
N GLY A 110 17.20 -22.98 -3.40
CA GLY A 110 18.43 -23.56 -3.96
C GLY A 110 19.44 -24.02 -2.92
N LYS A 111 19.32 -23.59 -1.66
CA LYS A 111 19.95 -24.27 -0.53
C LYS A 111 18.97 -25.30 0.01
N THR A 112 19.34 -26.58 -0.01
CA THR A 112 18.56 -27.59 0.72
C THR A 112 18.55 -27.16 2.19
N ILE A 113 17.42 -27.20 2.90
CA ILE A 113 17.30 -26.85 4.34
C ILE A 113 18.45 -27.46 5.20
N VAL A 114 18.97 -28.60 4.77
CA VAL A 114 20.15 -29.29 5.32
C VAL A 114 21.46 -28.50 5.21
N GLU A 115 21.69 -27.80 4.09
CA GLU A 115 22.89 -26.98 3.84
C GLU A 115 22.86 -25.67 4.64
N VAL A 116 21.68 -25.08 4.80
CA VAL A 116 21.46 -23.90 5.68
C VAL A 116 21.70 -24.26 7.16
N MET A 117 21.25 -25.44 7.59
CA MET A 117 21.54 -25.95 8.95
C MET A 117 23.02 -26.29 9.15
N GLN A 118 23.72 -26.78 8.13
CA GLN A 118 25.17 -27.03 8.20
C GLN A 118 25.99 -25.75 8.25
N ASP A 119 25.63 -24.72 7.48
CA ASP A 119 26.27 -23.39 7.53
C ASP A 119 26.05 -22.73 8.90
N LEU A 120 24.85 -22.83 9.48
CA LEU A 120 24.55 -22.31 10.82
C LEU A 120 25.30 -23.07 11.92
N LYS A 121 25.46 -24.39 11.77
CA LYS A 121 26.20 -25.20 12.74
C LYS A 121 27.71 -24.90 12.70
N LYS A 122 28.28 -24.74 11.50
CA LYS A 122 29.68 -24.30 11.32
C LYS A 122 29.92 -22.91 11.90
N ALA A 123 29.05 -21.94 11.59
CA ALA A 123 29.19 -20.59 12.12
C ALA A 123 29.05 -20.54 13.65
N LYS A 124 28.20 -21.39 14.24
CA LYS A 124 28.07 -21.51 15.70
C LYS A 124 29.33 -22.11 16.34
N ASP A 125 29.93 -23.12 15.71
CA ASP A 125 31.14 -23.76 16.22
C ASP A 125 32.37 -22.83 16.11
N ASP A 126 32.48 -22.03 15.04
CA ASP A 126 33.54 -21.01 14.88
C ASP A 126 33.41 -19.84 15.87
N ILE A 127 32.20 -19.50 16.33
CA ILE A 127 31.97 -18.48 17.37
C ILE A 127 32.26 -19.04 18.78
N GLN A 128 32.22 -20.37 18.95
CA GLN A 128 32.51 -21.04 20.22
C GLN A 128 33.97 -21.46 20.40
N SER A 129 34.85 -21.30 19.40
CA SER A 129 36.31 -21.49 19.53
C SER A 129 37.04 -20.20 19.88
#